data_AF-A0A5F0LU76-F1
#
_entry.id   AF-A0A5F0LU76-F1
#
_cell.length_a   1.000
_cell.length_b   1.000
_cell.length_c   1.000
_cell.angle_alpha   90.00
_cell.angle_beta   90.00
_cell.angle_gamma   90.00
#
_symmetry.space_group_name_H-M   'P 1'
#
loop_
_entity.id
_entity.type
_entity.pdbx_description
1 polymer ?
#
loop_
_entity_poly.entity_id
_entity_poly.type
_entity_poly.pdbx_seq_one_letter_code
_entity_poly.pdbx_strand_id
1 'polypeptide(L)'
;MNLQMKNLCHVVVLAISPLMIVACATSSSNLGEKLTCDQHAEVATTLNEWAARNFDKTYGGDKNPENAYAQLFLIEQKAPSNFATAFNQYEAKSIENRKFATAKSCDTSGYPASPIQEFKNKMKTLNR
;
A
#
# COMPACT_ATOMS: atom_id res chain seq x y z
N MET A 1 -0.39 -17.95 40.91
CA MET A 1 -0.37 -17.76 39.45
C MET A 1 -1.74 -18.08 38.93
N ASN A 2 -2.52 -17.05 38.60
CA ASN A 2 -3.93 -17.15 38.19
C ASN A 2 -4.17 -16.25 36.97
N LEU A 3 -4.83 -16.82 35.95
CA LEU A 3 -5.40 -16.14 34.80
C LEU A 3 -6.32 -15.00 35.26
N GLN A 4 -6.14 -13.79 34.73
CA GLN A 4 -7.23 -12.83 34.47
C GLN A 4 -6.69 -11.70 33.56
N MET A 5 -6.79 -11.88 32.25
CA MET A 5 -6.64 -10.78 31.29
C MET A 5 -7.99 -10.06 31.25
N LYS A 6 -8.13 -8.99 32.04
CA LYS A 6 -9.37 -8.21 32.12
C LYS A 6 -9.49 -7.29 30.90
N ASN A 7 -10.09 -7.79 29.83
CA ASN A 7 -10.69 -6.97 28.79
C ASN A 7 -11.97 -6.33 29.35
N LEU A 8 -11.87 -5.11 29.86
CA LEU A 8 -13.05 -4.30 30.15
C LEU A 8 -13.59 -3.67 28.85
N CYS A 9 -14.39 -4.44 28.12
CA CYS A 9 -15.38 -3.87 27.22
C CYS A 9 -16.54 -3.35 28.08
N HIS A 10 -16.67 -2.04 28.23
CA HIS A 10 -17.90 -1.45 28.76
C HIS A 10 -19.00 -1.63 27.71
N VAL A 11 -19.90 -2.58 27.95
CA VAL A 11 -21.09 -2.81 27.13
C VAL A 11 -22.15 -1.83 27.59
N VAL A 12 -22.38 -0.77 26.83
CA VAL A 12 -23.59 0.05 26.98
C VAL A 12 -24.71 -0.65 26.21
N VAL A 13 -25.59 -1.33 26.94
CA VAL A 13 -26.81 -1.94 26.37
C VAL A 13 -27.89 -0.87 26.33
N LEU A 14 -28.06 -0.23 25.17
CA LEU A 14 -29.29 0.49 24.83
C LEU A 14 -30.10 -0.43 23.92
N ALA A 15 -31.16 -1.01 24.47
CA ALA A 15 -32.15 -1.76 23.72
C ALA A 15 -32.91 -0.80 22.80
N ILE A 16 -32.85 -1.03 21.49
CA ILE A 16 -33.89 -0.94 20.44
C ILE A 16 -33.16 -0.98 19.08
N SER A 17 -33.49 -1.98 18.24
CA SER A 17 -33.15 -2.19 16.81
C SER A 17 -32.09 -3.26 16.47
N PRO A 18 -32.39 -4.21 15.57
CA PRO A 18 -31.46 -5.24 15.13
C PRO A 18 -30.64 -4.74 13.93
N LEU A 19 -29.65 -3.90 14.17
CA LEU A 19 -28.56 -3.67 13.22
C LEU A 19 -27.27 -3.50 14.04
N MET A 20 -26.69 -4.63 14.43
CA MET A 20 -25.37 -4.63 15.08
C MET A 20 -24.31 -4.41 14.00
N ILE A 21 -24.05 -3.14 13.68
CA ILE A 21 -22.82 -2.75 13.00
C ILE A 21 -21.70 -2.90 14.03
N VAL A 22 -21.01 -4.05 13.98
CA VAL A 22 -19.77 -4.27 14.73
C VAL A 22 -18.69 -3.39 14.11
N ALA A 23 -18.56 -2.17 14.64
CA ALA A 23 -17.44 -1.29 14.33
C ALA A 23 -16.20 -1.83 15.05
N CYS A 24 -15.39 -2.63 14.34
CA CYS A 24 -14.06 -2.98 14.81
C CYS A 24 -13.18 -1.72 14.67
N ALA A 25 -12.94 -1.02 15.78
CA ALA A 25 -11.96 0.07 15.80
C ALA A 25 -10.56 -0.55 15.69
N THR A 26 -10.08 -0.73 14.45
CA THR A 26 -8.69 -1.05 14.19
C THR A 26 -7.84 0.13 14.63
N SER A 27 -7.18 0.00 15.77
CA SER A 27 -6.12 0.91 16.19
C SER A 27 -4.96 0.80 15.19
N SER A 28 -4.99 1.60 14.12
CA SER A 28 -3.83 1.75 13.24
C SER A 28 -2.76 2.49 14.04
N SER A 29 -1.82 1.74 14.62
CA SER A 29 -0.59 2.37 15.10
C SER A 29 0.07 3.04 13.88
N ASN A 30 0.04 4.37 13.81
CA ASN A 30 0.59 5.17 12.70
C ASN A 30 2.11 5.05 12.67
N LEU A 31 2.62 3.89 12.27
CA LEU A 31 4.04 3.57 12.26
C LEU A 31 4.83 4.55 11.39
N GLY A 32 4.19 5.04 10.31
CA GLY A 32 4.74 6.06 9.42
C GLY A 32 5.02 7.40 10.10
N GLU A 33 4.25 7.80 11.12
CA GLU A 33 4.48 9.08 11.83
C GLU A 33 5.78 9.09 12.63
N LYS A 34 6.35 7.92 12.95
CA LYS A 34 7.55 7.81 13.80
C LYS A 34 8.85 7.76 13.02
N LEU A 35 8.80 7.61 11.69
CA LEU A 35 9.99 7.45 10.86
C LEU A 35 10.79 8.76 10.71
N THR A 36 12.11 8.66 10.59
CA THR A 36 12.97 9.79 10.19
C THR A 36 12.85 10.05 8.68
N CYS A 37 13.41 11.16 8.19
CA CYS A 37 13.42 11.45 6.75
C CYS A 37 14.19 10.39 5.95
N ASP A 38 15.31 9.89 6.48
CA ASP A 38 16.07 8.81 5.85
C ASP A 38 15.27 7.51 5.79
N GLN A 39 14.55 7.17 6.86
CA GLN A 39 13.68 6.00 6.88
C GLN A 39 12.51 6.13 5.91
N HIS A 40 11.92 7.33 5.76
CA HIS A 40 10.90 7.56 4.74
C HIS A 40 11.46 7.41 3.32
N ALA A 41 12.70 7.84 3.07
CA ALA A 41 13.36 7.65 1.78
C ALA A 41 13.65 6.17 1.50
N GLU A 42 14.08 5.41 2.51
CA GLU A 42 14.31 3.96 2.44
C GLU A 42 13.00 3.21 2.14
N VAL A 43 11.90 3.58 2.80
CA VAL A 43 10.58 3.01 2.52
C VAL A 43 10.14 3.31 1.09
N ALA A 44 10.31 4.56 0.62
CA ALA A 44 9.97 4.92 -0.75
C ALA A 44 10.76 4.10 -1.78
N THR A 45 12.07 3.94 -1.53
CA THR A 45 12.97 3.10 -2.35
C THR A 45 12.51 1.64 -2.37
N THR A 46 12.27 1.07 -1.19
CA THR A 46 11.84 -0.33 -1.05
C THR A 46 10.53 -0.61 -1.80
N LEU A 47 9.55 0.30 -1.70
CA LEU A 47 8.25 0.16 -2.38
C LEU A 47 8.39 0.25 -3.90
N ASN A 48 9.18 1.20 -4.40
CA ASN A 48 9.46 1.33 -5.84
C ASN A 48 10.21 0.09 -6.37
N GLU A 49 11.27 -0.35 -5.70
CA GLU A 49 12.03 -1.53 -6.12
C GLU A 49 11.19 -2.80 -6.11
N TRP A 50 10.29 -2.95 -5.13
CA TRP A 50 9.34 -4.05 -5.12
C TRP A 50 8.48 -4.04 -6.39
N ALA A 51 7.99 -2.87 -6.80
CA ALA A 51 7.18 -2.74 -8.02
C ALA A 51 7.98 -3.09 -9.27
N ALA A 52 9.20 -2.55 -9.40
CA ALA A 52 10.11 -2.84 -10.50
C ALA A 52 10.44 -4.34 -10.60
N ARG A 53 10.82 -4.98 -9.49
CA ARG A 53 11.13 -6.43 -9.46
C ARG A 53 9.92 -7.29 -9.84
N ASN A 54 8.73 -6.95 -9.37
CA ASN A 54 7.53 -7.72 -9.72
C ASN A 54 7.12 -7.53 -11.17
N PHE A 55 7.28 -6.32 -11.72
CA PHE A 55 7.13 -6.10 -13.16
C PHE A 55 8.12 -6.95 -13.94
N ASP A 56 9.43 -6.82 -13.67
CA ASP A 56 10.48 -7.49 -14.44
C ASP A 56 10.36 -9.01 -14.34
N LYS A 57 10.01 -9.55 -13.17
CA LYS A 57 9.76 -10.98 -12.98
C LYS A 57 8.61 -11.52 -13.84
N THR A 58 7.59 -10.69 -14.06
CA THR A 58 6.33 -11.13 -14.72
C THR A 58 6.36 -10.83 -16.21
N TYR A 59 6.94 -9.70 -16.62
CA TYR A 59 6.87 -9.15 -17.98
C TYR A 59 8.24 -8.84 -18.59
N GLY A 60 9.34 -8.90 -17.83
CA GLY A 60 10.66 -8.48 -18.30
C GLY A 60 11.23 -9.33 -19.45
N GLY A 61 10.70 -10.54 -19.65
CA GLY A 61 10.99 -11.39 -20.82
C GLY A 61 9.81 -11.56 -21.78
N ASP A 62 8.67 -10.89 -21.52
CA ASP A 62 7.48 -11.03 -22.34
C ASP A 62 7.63 -10.21 -23.62
N LYS A 63 7.40 -10.86 -24.77
CA LYS A 63 7.41 -10.21 -26.08
C LYS A 63 6.05 -9.58 -26.41
N ASN A 64 5.01 -9.90 -25.65
CA ASN A 64 3.68 -9.33 -25.83
C ASN A 64 3.35 -8.33 -24.71
N PRO A 65 3.37 -7.01 -24.99
CA PRO A 65 3.05 -6.00 -23.99
C PRO A 65 1.58 -6.02 -23.56
N GLU A 66 0.67 -6.67 -24.31
CA GLU A 66 -0.77 -6.74 -24.00
C GLU A 66 -1.05 -7.32 -22.60
N ASN A 67 -0.25 -8.31 -22.16
CA ASN A 67 -0.40 -8.89 -20.83
C ASN A 67 -0.13 -7.87 -19.72
N ALA A 68 0.87 -7.00 -19.92
CA ALA A 68 1.16 -5.91 -18.99
C ALA A 68 0.06 -4.85 -19.00
N TYR A 69 -0.53 -4.54 -20.17
CA TYR A 69 -1.68 -3.63 -20.29
C TYR A 69 -2.92 -4.17 -19.59
N ALA A 70 -3.26 -5.44 -19.79
CA ALA A 70 -4.38 -6.08 -19.10
C ALA A 70 -4.18 -6.04 -17.58
N GLN A 71 -2.95 -6.29 -17.10
CA GLN A 71 -2.65 -6.23 -15.68
C GLN A 71 -2.72 -4.81 -15.12
N LEU A 72 -2.24 -3.80 -15.86
CA LEU A 72 -2.40 -2.40 -15.47
C LEU A 72 -3.88 -2.03 -15.35
N PHE A 73 -4.70 -2.43 -16.32
CA PHE A 73 -6.14 -2.21 -16.26
C PHE A 73 -6.75 -2.82 -14.97
N LEU A 74 -6.40 -4.06 -14.63
CA LEU A 74 -6.86 -4.70 -13.39
C LEU A 74 -6.39 -3.97 -12.12
N ILE A 75 -5.16 -3.44 -12.12
CA ILE A 75 -4.63 -2.61 -11.02
C ILE A 75 -5.47 -1.33 -10.89
N GLU A 76 -5.71 -0.61 -11.98
CA GLU A 76 -6.46 0.66 -11.99
C GLU A 76 -7.93 0.47 -11.61
N GLN A 77 -8.54 -0.65 -11.99
CA GLN A 77 -9.88 -1.04 -11.56
C GLN A 77 -9.93 -1.60 -10.13
N LYS A 78 -8.79 -1.68 -9.42
CA LYS A 78 -8.68 -2.27 -8.08
C LYS A 78 -9.31 -3.68 -8.01
N ALA A 79 -9.11 -4.47 -9.06
CA ALA A 79 -9.66 -5.82 -9.14
C ALA A 79 -9.15 -6.69 -7.98
N PRO A 80 -9.95 -7.66 -7.48
CA PRO A 80 -9.59 -8.50 -6.34
C PRO A 80 -8.57 -9.60 -6.66
N SER A 81 -7.70 -9.40 -7.66
CA SER A 81 -6.61 -10.34 -7.94
C SER A 81 -5.45 -10.10 -6.97
N ASN A 82 -4.68 -11.15 -6.67
CA ASN A 82 -3.51 -11.06 -5.78
C ASN A 82 -2.50 -10.00 -6.27
N PHE A 83 -2.26 -9.95 -7.57
CA PHE A 83 -1.33 -9.00 -8.18
C PHE A 83 -1.85 -7.56 -8.06
N ALA A 84 -3.10 -7.29 -8.47
CA ALA A 84 -3.68 -5.96 -8.39
C ALA A 84 -3.81 -5.48 -6.94
N THR A 85 -4.19 -6.38 -6.03
CA THR A 85 -4.30 -6.10 -4.59
C THR A 85 -2.95 -5.69 -4.01
N ALA A 86 -1.89 -6.43 -4.30
CA ALA A 86 -0.55 -6.12 -3.81
C ALA A 86 -0.06 -4.75 -4.32
N PHE A 87 -0.20 -4.46 -5.61
CA PHE A 87 0.18 -3.17 -6.18
C PHE A 87 -0.61 -2.01 -5.56
N ASN A 88 -1.92 -2.14 -5.41
CA ASN A 88 -2.75 -1.11 -4.78
C ASN A 88 -2.43 -0.89 -3.30
N GLN A 89 -2.11 -1.96 -2.56
CA GLN A 89 -1.68 -1.85 -1.16
C GLN A 89 -0.34 -1.11 -1.05
N TYR A 90 0.62 -1.42 -1.92
CA TYR A 90 1.94 -0.79 -1.91
C TYR A 90 1.86 0.66 -2.40
N GLU A 91 0.97 0.96 -3.35
CA GLU A 91 0.64 2.33 -3.76
C GLU A 91 0.12 3.14 -2.58
N ALA A 92 -0.85 2.60 -1.83
CA ALA A 92 -1.41 3.28 -0.66
C ALA A 92 -0.33 3.56 0.39
N LYS A 93 0.56 2.60 0.66
CA LYS A 93 1.71 2.78 1.56
C LYS A 93 2.69 3.85 1.05
N SER A 94 2.93 3.91 -0.26
CA SER A 94 3.81 4.92 -0.86
C SER A 94 3.23 6.32 -0.71
N ILE A 95 1.92 6.48 -0.94
CA ILE A 95 1.20 7.74 -0.76
C ILE A 95 1.22 8.17 0.71
N GLU A 96 0.93 7.25 1.62
CA GLU A 96 0.96 7.50 3.06
C GLU A 96 2.36 7.87 3.55
N ASN A 97 3.39 7.14 3.13
CA ASN A 97 4.78 7.42 3.44
C ASN A 97 5.18 8.84 3.00
N ARG A 98 4.84 9.22 1.75
CA ARG A 98 5.11 10.57 1.24
C ARG A 98 4.34 11.64 2.01
N LYS A 99 3.07 11.38 2.37
CA LYS A 99 2.27 12.30 3.20
C LYS A 99 2.94 12.56 4.54
N PHE A 100 3.39 11.52 5.24
CA PHE A 100 4.09 11.68 6.53
C PHE A 100 5.46 12.36 6.37
N ALA A 101 6.24 12.00 5.35
CA ALA A 101 7.51 12.66 5.06
C ALA A 101 7.33 14.17 4.81
N THR A 102 6.35 14.56 3.99
CA THR A 102 6.03 15.97 3.73
C THR A 102 5.56 16.68 5.00
N ALA A 103 4.71 16.06 5.81
CA ALA A 103 4.26 16.62 7.08
C ALA A 103 5.42 16.87 8.07
N LYS A 104 6.52 16.11 7.93
CA LYS A 104 7.76 16.25 8.71
C LYS A 104 8.80 17.15 8.05
N SER A 105 8.43 17.87 6.99
CA SER A 105 9.33 18.75 6.24
C SER A 105 10.55 18.03 5.64
N CYS A 106 10.44 16.73 5.35
CA CYS A 106 11.47 16.02 4.60
C CYS A 106 11.50 16.49 3.15
N ASP A 107 12.69 16.51 2.54
CA ASP A 107 12.80 16.65 1.08
C ASP A 107 12.35 15.35 0.41
N THR A 108 11.27 15.44 -0.37
CA THR A 108 10.70 14.30 -1.11
C THR A 108 10.90 14.40 -2.62
N SER A 109 11.63 15.42 -3.09
CA SER A 109 11.89 15.64 -4.52
C SER A 109 12.69 14.50 -5.15
N GLY A 110 13.60 13.87 -4.39
CA GLY A 110 14.39 12.72 -4.80
C GLY A 110 13.71 11.36 -4.61
N TYR A 111 12.47 11.31 -4.09
CA TYR A 111 11.80 10.02 -3.86
C TYR A 111 11.42 9.39 -5.21
N PRO A 112 11.60 8.07 -5.36
CA PRO A 112 11.29 7.39 -6.61
C PRO A 112 9.78 7.40 -6.92
N ALA A 113 9.44 6.96 -8.12
CA ALA A 113 8.06 6.82 -8.57
C ALA A 113 7.28 5.87 -7.63
N SER A 114 5.98 6.14 -7.43
CA SER A 114 5.12 5.23 -6.68
C SER A 114 4.99 3.88 -7.41
N PRO A 115 4.62 2.79 -6.72
CA PRO A 115 4.49 1.46 -7.32
C PRO A 115 3.70 1.40 -8.64
N ILE A 116 2.55 2.06 -8.74
CA ILE A 116 1.76 2.08 -9.98
C ILE A 116 2.45 2.94 -11.05
N GLN A 117 3.05 4.07 -10.67
CA GLN A 117 3.78 4.90 -11.62
C GLN A 117 5.03 4.20 -12.16
N GLU A 118 5.72 3.42 -11.32
CA GLU A 118 6.85 2.58 -11.74
C GLU A 118 6.40 1.49 -12.73
N PHE A 119 5.27 0.83 -12.46
CA PHE A 119 4.67 -0.11 -13.41
C PHE A 119 4.45 0.54 -14.77
N LYS A 120 3.84 1.74 -14.79
CA LYS A 120 3.61 2.52 -16.02
C LYS A 120 4.91 2.91 -16.72
N ASN A 121 5.95 3.27 -15.96
CA ASN A 121 7.25 3.62 -16.52
C ASN A 121 7.92 2.42 -17.19
N LYS A 122 7.87 1.25 -16.55
CA LYS A 122 8.38 -0.01 -17.10
C LYS A 122 7.61 -0.46 -18.34
N MET A 123 6.29 -0.27 -18.39
CA MET A 123 5.53 -0.56 -19.62
C MET A 123 6.01 0.23 -20.82
N LYS A 124 6.46 1.48 -20.63
CA LYS A 124 7.01 2.29 -21.73
C LYS A 124 8.30 1.70 -22.30
N THR A 125 9.01 0.83 -21.58
CA THR A 125 10.20 0.15 -22.09
C THR A 125 9.89 -1.11 -22.89
N LEU A 126 8.67 -1.65 -22.80
CA LEU A 126 8.23 -2.80 -23.61
C LEU A 126 7.88 -2.43 -25.05
N ASN A 127 7.59 -1.14 -25.31
CA ASN A 127 7.27 -0.63 -26.65
C ASN A 127 8.48 -0.03 -27.39
N ARG A 128 9.70 -0.30 -26.90
CA ARG A 128 10.95 0.14 -27.52
C ARG A 128 11.62 -1.04 -28.22
#